data_AF-A0A2A5X8E4-F1
#
_entry.id   AF-A0A2A5X8E4-F1
#
_cell.length_a   1.000
_cell.length_b   1.000
_cell.length_c   1.000
_cell.angle_alpha   90.00
_cell.angle_beta   90.00
_cell.angle_gamma   90.00
#
_symmetry.space_group_name_H-M   'P 1'
#
loop_
_entity.id
_entity.type
_entity.pdbx_description
1 polymer ?
#
loop_
_entity_poly.entity_id
_entity_poly.type
_entity_poly.pdbx_seq_one_letter_code
_entity_poly.pdbx_strand_id
1 'polypeptide(L)'
;MRKQLILLIAILFISFGFGQENDQLFKNANTAYNAGQFENAVLLYKEILASGEHSAALYYNMANCYYRLNNVAESIFFYEKAKQLNPQDDDININSAFAQNMAIDAVEVLPKSQISKFQQGLVGLFSQQGWAIFSVLLAWLLAIFWGFYSKNKIPLAKRIYFVITIVSGLFLISSISIAVIKSKNTAETTYGILFNKKIEVWAEPNSRAEVLFLLHEGTKIQMLDALQEWQKIRIANGSEGWIKEGEVRSLKGFK
;
A
#
# COMPACT_ATOMS: atom_id res chain seq x y z
N MET A 1 39.43 18.50 -8.43
CA MET A 1 38.38 19.55 -8.53
C MET A 1 37.76 19.66 -9.92
N ARG A 2 38.46 20.09 -10.99
CA ARG A 2 37.85 20.22 -12.35
C ARG A 2 37.22 18.93 -12.91
N LYS A 3 37.88 17.77 -12.78
CA LYS A 3 37.33 16.47 -13.22
C LYS A 3 36.10 16.02 -12.41
N GLN A 4 36.07 16.31 -11.11
CA GLN A 4 34.93 16.00 -10.24
C GLN A 4 33.73 16.91 -10.55
N LEU A 5 33.97 18.17 -10.89
CA LEU A 5 32.93 19.12 -11.31
C LEU A 5 32.30 18.70 -12.66
N ILE A 6 33.12 18.27 -13.63
CA ILE A 6 32.64 17.74 -14.92
C ILE A 6 31.81 16.46 -14.70
N LEU A 7 32.24 15.58 -13.81
CA LEU A 7 31.47 14.37 -13.47
C LEU A 7 30.12 14.69 -12.83
N LEU A 8 30.07 15.66 -11.91
CA LEU A 8 28.84 16.13 -11.27
C LEU A 8 27.87 16.78 -12.28
N ILE A 9 28.40 17.58 -13.20
CA ILE A 9 27.61 18.19 -14.27
C ILE A 9 27.09 17.11 -15.23
N ALA A 10 27.90 16.14 -15.61
CA ALA A 10 27.47 15.03 -16.46
C ALA A 10 26.36 14.18 -15.79
N ILE A 11 26.48 13.90 -14.49
CA ILE A 11 25.44 13.19 -13.72
C ILE A 11 24.14 14.00 -13.67
N LEU A 12 24.22 15.32 -13.50
CA LEU A 12 23.04 16.19 -13.54
C LEU A 12 22.35 16.15 -14.91
N PHE A 13 23.10 16.25 -16.02
CA PHE A 13 22.51 16.21 -17.37
C PHE A 13 21.84 14.87 -17.70
N ILE A 14 22.40 13.74 -17.24
CA ILE A 14 21.79 12.42 -17.44
C ILE A 14 20.47 12.33 -16.67
N SER A 15 20.42 12.80 -15.42
CA SER A 15 19.19 12.81 -14.62
C SER A 15 18.08 13.70 -15.19
N PHE A 16 18.43 14.79 -15.88
CA PHE A 16 17.44 15.65 -16.55
C PHE A 16 16.89 15.05 -17.85
N GLY A 17 17.69 14.27 -18.59
CA GLY A 17 17.27 13.66 -19.85
C GLY A 17 16.16 12.61 -19.69
N PHE A 18 16.27 11.74 -18.69
CA PHE A 18 15.28 10.69 -18.44
C PHE A 18 13.92 11.22 -17.97
N GLY A 19 13.89 12.24 -17.12
CA GLY A 19 12.63 12.82 -16.63
C GLY A 19 11.83 13.55 -17.72
N GLN A 20 12.52 14.17 -18.69
CA GLN A 20 11.86 14.92 -19.76
C GLN A 20 11.13 14.01 -20.77
N GLU A 21 11.67 12.81 -21.01
CA GLU A 21 11.04 11.82 -21.90
C GLU A 21 9.74 11.28 -21.30
N ASN A 22 9.76 10.87 -20.03
CA ASN A 22 8.58 10.37 -19.33
C ASN A 22 7.48 11.43 -19.20
N ASP A 23 7.83 12.69 -18.92
CA ASP A 23 6.87 13.80 -18.91
C ASP A 23 6.18 13.98 -20.26
N GLN A 24 6.92 13.82 -21.36
CA GLN A 24 6.36 13.92 -22.70
C GLN A 24 5.48 12.71 -23.03
N LEU A 25 5.91 11.50 -22.69
CA LEU A 25 5.09 10.28 -22.81
C LEU A 25 3.79 10.43 -22.03
N PHE A 26 3.83 10.97 -20.81
CA PHE A 26 2.65 11.17 -19.98
C PHE A 26 1.65 12.13 -20.63
N LYS A 27 2.14 13.25 -21.19
CA LYS A 27 1.30 14.22 -21.94
C LYS A 27 0.70 13.59 -23.19
N ASN A 28 1.48 12.80 -23.93
CA ASN A 28 1.01 12.09 -25.11
C ASN A 28 -0.07 11.06 -24.75
N ALA A 29 0.12 10.32 -23.66
CA ALA A 29 -0.85 9.36 -23.14
C ALA A 29 -2.15 10.04 -22.73
N ASN A 30 -2.08 11.16 -22.00
CA ASN A 30 -3.27 11.97 -21.67
C ASN A 30 -3.99 12.47 -22.93
N THR A 31 -3.24 12.87 -23.96
CA THR A 31 -3.81 13.33 -25.24
C THR A 31 -4.53 12.19 -25.95
N ALA A 32 -3.92 11.01 -26.01
CA ALA A 32 -4.55 9.81 -26.56
C ALA A 32 -5.82 9.42 -25.77
N TYR A 33 -5.77 9.48 -24.44
CA TYR A 33 -6.93 9.24 -23.58
C TYR A 33 -8.08 10.21 -23.89
N ASN A 34 -7.79 11.51 -23.98
CA ASN A 34 -8.78 12.54 -24.31
C ASN A 34 -9.33 12.39 -25.73
N ALA A 35 -8.55 11.83 -26.65
CA ALA A 35 -8.99 11.46 -28.00
C ALA A 35 -9.79 10.14 -28.06
N GLY A 36 -10.01 9.46 -26.93
CA GLY A 36 -10.71 8.18 -26.85
C GLY A 36 -9.89 6.97 -27.28
N GLN A 37 -8.57 7.14 -27.48
CA GLN A 37 -7.65 6.09 -27.90
C GLN A 37 -7.05 5.38 -26.67
N PHE A 38 -7.89 4.67 -25.92
CA PHE A 38 -7.52 4.13 -24.61
C PHE A 38 -6.42 3.06 -24.67
N GLU A 39 -6.43 2.18 -25.67
CA GLU A 39 -5.38 1.18 -25.87
C GLU A 39 -4.02 1.83 -26.10
N ASN A 40 -3.99 2.88 -26.94
CA ASN A 40 -2.77 3.63 -27.21
C ASN A 40 -2.28 4.38 -25.96
N ALA A 41 -3.20 4.99 -25.20
CA ALA A 41 -2.85 5.63 -23.93
C ALA A 41 -2.22 4.63 -22.94
N VAL A 42 -2.77 3.41 -22.83
CA VAL A 42 -2.20 2.34 -22.00
C VAL A 42 -0.80 1.98 -22.45
N LEU A 43 -0.53 1.85 -23.76
CA LEU A 43 0.81 1.55 -24.26
C LEU A 43 1.82 2.61 -23.83
N LEU A 44 1.48 3.90 -24.02
CA LEU A 44 2.34 5.01 -23.62
C LEU A 44 2.58 5.05 -22.11
N TYR A 45 1.55 4.80 -21.28
CA TYR A 45 1.76 4.70 -19.83
C TYR A 45 2.60 3.49 -19.41
N LYS A 46 2.50 2.36 -20.13
CA LYS A 46 3.34 1.18 -19.88
C LYS A 46 4.81 1.45 -20.17
N GLU A 47 5.13 2.29 -21.14
CA GLU A 47 6.51 2.71 -21.41
C GLU A 47 7.11 3.47 -20.21
N ILE A 48 6.33 4.42 -19.64
CA ILE A 48 6.72 5.13 -18.42
C ILE A 48 6.92 4.14 -17.27
N LEU A 49 5.99 3.20 -17.09
CA LEU A 49 6.10 2.18 -16.05
C LEU A 49 7.34 1.29 -16.23
N ALA A 50 7.68 0.93 -17.47
CA ALA A 50 8.86 0.13 -17.80
C ALA A 50 10.18 0.85 -17.50
N SER A 51 10.18 2.19 -17.46
CA SER A 51 11.34 2.98 -17.00
C SER A 51 11.55 2.94 -15.47
N GLY A 52 10.62 2.31 -14.73
CA GLY A 52 10.65 2.23 -13.27
C GLY A 52 10.01 3.43 -12.56
N GLU A 53 9.36 4.32 -13.31
CA GLU A 53 8.62 5.42 -12.72
C GLU A 53 7.25 4.99 -12.20
N HIS A 54 6.93 5.43 -10.99
CA HIS A 54 5.69 5.10 -10.29
C HIS A 54 5.11 6.37 -9.66
N SER A 55 3.85 6.65 -9.97
CA SER A 55 3.11 7.77 -9.38
C SER A 55 1.64 7.43 -9.25
N ALA A 56 0.96 8.07 -8.29
CA ALA A 56 -0.48 7.89 -8.13
C ALA A 56 -1.24 8.28 -9.41
N ALA A 57 -0.81 9.36 -10.07
CA ALA A 57 -1.40 9.85 -11.32
C ALA A 57 -1.22 8.87 -12.48
N LEU A 58 -0.04 8.25 -12.62
CA LEU A 58 0.21 7.23 -13.65
C LEU A 58 -0.73 6.04 -13.48
N TYR A 59 -0.80 5.49 -12.28
CA TYR A 59 -1.68 4.36 -12.00
C TYR A 59 -3.17 4.72 -12.13
N TYR A 60 -3.58 5.88 -11.64
CA TYR A 60 -4.94 6.38 -11.80
C TYR A 60 -5.35 6.50 -13.27
N ASN A 61 -4.49 7.06 -14.11
CA ASN A 61 -4.79 7.21 -15.54
C ASN A 61 -4.80 5.88 -16.29
N MET A 62 -3.88 4.95 -15.97
CA MET A 62 -3.93 3.58 -16.51
C MET A 62 -5.24 2.90 -16.10
N ALA A 63 -5.65 3.02 -14.83
CA ALA A 63 -6.89 2.46 -14.32
C ALA A 63 -8.13 3.01 -15.05
N ASN A 64 -8.15 4.32 -15.31
CA ASN A 64 -9.19 4.98 -16.12
C ASN A 64 -9.22 4.42 -17.55
N CYS A 65 -8.07 4.21 -18.20
CA CYS A 65 -8.04 3.62 -19.53
C CYS A 65 -8.64 2.21 -19.51
N TYR A 66 -8.21 1.36 -18.57
CA TYR A 66 -8.72 0.00 -18.45
C TYR A 66 -10.21 -0.06 -18.07
N TYR A 67 -10.69 0.89 -17.27
CA TYR A 67 -12.11 1.08 -16.99
C TYR A 67 -12.89 1.33 -18.28
N ARG A 68 -12.43 2.26 -19.12
CA ARG A 68 -13.04 2.60 -20.42
C ARG A 68 -12.99 1.45 -21.42
N LEU A 69 -12.00 0.57 -21.30
CA LEU A 69 -11.84 -0.65 -22.09
C LEU A 69 -12.64 -1.85 -21.54
N ASN A 70 -13.40 -1.67 -20.46
CA ASN A 70 -14.12 -2.74 -19.79
C ASN A 70 -13.22 -3.89 -19.30
N ASN A 71 -11.95 -3.60 -19.01
CA ASN A 71 -11.01 -4.55 -18.44
C ASN A 71 -10.99 -4.38 -16.91
N VAL A 72 -11.92 -5.09 -16.27
CA VAL A 72 -12.27 -4.93 -14.85
C VAL A 72 -11.06 -5.19 -13.94
N ALA A 73 -10.37 -6.32 -14.11
CA ALA A 73 -9.27 -6.70 -13.23
C ALA A 73 -8.07 -5.75 -13.34
N GLU A 74 -7.72 -5.32 -14.56
CA GLU A 74 -6.67 -4.32 -14.77
C GLU A 74 -7.03 -2.98 -14.14
N SER A 75 -8.27 -2.52 -14.34
CA SER A 75 -8.75 -1.25 -13.79
C SER A 75 -8.67 -1.24 -12.27
N ILE A 76 -9.24 -2.26 -11.61
CA ILE A 76 -9.21 -2.38 -10.16
C ILE A 76 -7.78 -2.48 -9.64
N PHE A 77 -6.91 -3.26 -10.30
CA PHE A 77 -5.52 -3.39 -9.91
C PHE A 77 -4.78 -2.05 -9.90
N PHE A 78 -4.90 -1.27 -10.97
CA PHE A 78 -4.22 0.01 -11.05
C PHE A 78 -4.82 1.07 -10.12
N TYR A 79 -6.14 1.09 -9.88
CA TYR A 79 -6.69 1.95 -8.83
C TYR A 79 -6.18 1.59 -7.44
N GLU A 80 -6.07 0.31 -7.12
CA GLU A 80 -5.50 -0.13 -5.84
C GLU A 80 -4.02 0.27 -5.70
N LYS A 81 -3.24 0.22 -6.78
CA LYS A 81 -1.87 0.78 -6.80
C LYS A 81 -1.85 2.29 -6.61
N ALA A 82 -2.76 3.03 -7.24
CA ALA A 82 -2.88 4.47 -7.07
C ALA A 82 -3.20 4.83 -5.61
N LYS A 83 -4.14 4.11 -4.96
CA LYS A 83 -4.47 4.28 -3.53
C LYS A 83 -3.30 4.01 -2.59
N GLN A 84 -2.40 3.09 -2.93
CA GLN A 84 -1.21 2.85 -2.11
C GLN A 84 -0.28 4.06 -2.06
N LEU A 85 -0.24 4.86 -3.13
CA LEU A 85 0.59 6.07 -3.23
C LEU A 85 -0.12 7.32 -2.73
N ASN A 86 -1.43 7.46 -3.02
CA ASN A 86 -2.23 8.58 -2.53
C ASN A 86 -3.60 8.11 -2.00
N PRO A 87 -3.67 7.62 -0.75
CA PRO A 87 -4.89 7.03 -0.20
C PRO A 87 -6.01 8.05 0.10
N GLN A 88 -5.68 9.34 0.18
CA GLN A 88 -6.61 10.42 0.54
C GLN A 88 -7.11 11.20 -0.69
N ASP A 89 -6.82 10.71 -1.89
CA ASP A 89 -7.25 11.33 -3.14
C ASP A 89 -8.71 11.00 -3.43
N ASP A 90 -9.57 12.02 -3.45
CA ASP A 90 -11.00 11.84 -3.66
C ASP A 90 -11.31 11.27 -5.05
N ASP A 91 -10.59 11.70 -6.09
CA ASP A 91 -10.79 11.21 -7.45
C ASP A 91 -10.43 9.73 -7.56
N ILE A 92 -9.30 9.30 -7.00
CA ILE A 92 -8.93 7.88 -6.96
C ILE A 92 -9.99 7.08 -6.21
N ASN A 93 -10.45 7.57 -5.05
CA ASN A 93 -11.40 6.85 -4.22
C ASN A 93 -12.76 6.70 -4.91
N ILE A 94 -13.29 7.77 -5.51
CA ILE A 94 -14.56 7.76 -6.25
C ILE A 94 -14.46 6.85 -7.47
N ASN A 95 -13.44 7.03 -8.32
CA ASN A 95 -13.35 6.27 -9.58
C ASN A 95 -13.04 4.78 -9.34
N SER A 96 -12.25 4.46 -8.33
CA SER A 96 -12.04 3.07 -7.95
C SER A 96 -13.33 2.36 -7.50
N ALA A 97 -14.26 3.09 -6.87
CA ALA A 97 -15.54 2.52 -6.47
C ALA A 97 -16.40 2.20 -7.71
N PHE A 98 -16.36 3.04 -8.74
CA PHE A 98 -16.98 2.71 -10.02
C PHE A 98 -16.38 1.46 -10.65
N ALA A 99 -15.05 1.31 -10.66
CA ALA A 99 -14.40 0.11 -11.17
C ALA A 99 -14.76 -1.14 -10.36
N GLN A 100 -14.85 -1.03 -9.03
CA GLN A 100 -15.30 -2.13 -8.17
C GLN A 100 -16.74 -2.55 -8.47
N ASN A 101 -17.62 -1.60 -8.82
CA ASN A 101 -18.99 -1.91 -9.22
C ASN A 101 -19.10 -2.62 -10.58
N MET A 102 -18.04 -2.64 -11.39
CA MET A 102 -17.98 -3.46 -12.61
C MET A 102 -17.69 -4.93 -12.33
N ALA A 103 -17.13 -5.24 -11.15
CA ALA A 103 -16.85 -6.61 -10.76
C ALA A 103 -18.16 -7.37 -10.50
N ILE A 104 -18.18 -8.66 -10.85
CA ILE A 104 -19.33 -9.52 -10.65
C ILE A 104 -19.52 -9.80 -9.14
N ASP A 105 -18.42 -9.94 -8.41
CA ASP A 105 -18.45 -10.29 -6.99
C ASP A 105 -18.69 -9.06 -6.13
N ALA A 106 -19.90 -8.95 -5.57
CA ALA A 106 -20.21 -7.98 -4.52
C ALA A 106 -19.79 -8.54 -3.14
N VAL A 107 -18.48 -8.59 -2.87
CA VAL A 107 -17.98 -9.09 -1.58
C VAL A 107 -18.19 -8.03 -0.49
N GLU A 108 -19.16 -8.25 0.38
CA GLU A 108 -19.37 -7.38 1.54
C GLU A 108 -18.17 -7.39 2.48
N VAL A 109 -17.70 -6.20 2.85
CA VAL A 109 -16.63 -6.04 3.83
C VAL A 109 -17.15 -6.36 5.23
N LEU A 110 -16.44 -7.22 5.98
CA LEU A 110 -16.83 -7.49 7.36
C LEU A 110 -16.89 -6.20 8.18
N PRO A 111 -17.99 -5.96 8.93
CA PRO A 111 -18.07 -4.82 9.82
C PRO A 111 -17.01 -4.96 10.91
N LYS A 112 -16.13 -3.97 11.00
CA LYS A 112 -15.11 -3.93 12.05
C LYS A 112 -15.76 -3.57 13.38
N SER A 113 -15.42 -4.30 14.44
CA SER A 113 -15.85 -3.98 15.81
C SER A 113 -15.35 -2.60 16.26
N GLN A 114 -16.04 -1.96 17.22
CA GLN A 114 -15.65 -0.64 17.72
C GLN A 114 -14.21 -0.64 18.29
N ILE A 115 -13.83 -1.73 18.96
CA ILE A 115 -12.46 -1.93 19.48
C ILE A 115 -11.45 -1.98 18.34
N SER A 116 -11.76 -2.71 17.26
CA SER A 116 -10.89 -2.78 16.08
C SER A 116 -10.76 -1.43 15.38
N LYS A 117 -11.86 -0.66 15.26
CA LYS A 117 -11.82 0.70 14.71
C LYS A 117 -10.94 1.63 15.55
N PHE A 118 -11.09 1.60 16.87
CA PHE A 118 -10.25 2.37 17.79
C PHE A 118 -8.76 1.99 17.67
N GLN A 119 -8.45 0.70 17.68
CA GLN A 119 -7.08 0.21 17.50
C GLN A 119 -6.48 0.64 16.16
N GLN A 120 -7.23 0.52 15.06
CA GLN A 120 -6.77 0.96 13.74
C GLN A 120 -6.60 2.49 13.67
N GLY A 121 -7.48 3.25 14.31
CA GLY A 121 -7.34 4.69 14.45
C GLY A 121 -6.04 5.06 15.16
N LEU A 122 -5.77 4.44 16.32
CA LEU A 122 -4.53 4.66 17.07
C LEU A 122 -3.28 4.29 16.26
N VAL A 123 -3.22 3.07 15.72
CA VAL A 123 -2.08 2.59 14.90
C VAL A 123 -1.93 3.43 13.61
N GLY A 124 -3.04 3.99 13.12
CA GLY A 124 -3.12 4.82 11.92
C GLY A 124 -2.73 6.29 12.11
N LEU A 125 -2.55 6.78 13.34
CA LEU A 125 -2.21 8.19 13.62
C LEU A 125 -0.95 8.65 12.89
N PHE A 126 0.06 7.79 12.83
CA PHE A 126 1.31 8.06 12.12
C PHE A 126 1.62 6.96 11.12
N SER A 127 2.39 7.29 10.07
CA SER A 127 2.98 6.27 9.19
C SER A 127 3.95 5.37 9.98
N GLN A 128 4.38 4.25 9.39
CA GLN A 128 5.37 3.38 10.05
C GLN A 128 6.66 4.15 10.40
N GLN A 129 7.13 5.01 9.49
CA GLN A 129 8.27 5.89 9.73
C GLN A 129 7.95 6.96 10.79
N GLY A 130 6.73 7.50 10.81
CA GLY A 130 6.29 8.47 11.81
C GLY A 130 6.35 7.90 13.24
N TRP A 131 5.87 6.67 13.45
CA TRP A 131 6.00 5.98 14.74
C TRP A 131 7.47 5.73 15.15
N ALA A 132 8.34 5.44 14.18
CA ALA A 132 9.78 5.29 14.45
C ALA A 132 10.42 6.62 14.90
N ILE A 133 10.16 7.71 14.17
CA ILE A 133 10.63 9.06 14.52
C ILE A 133 10.12 9.47 15.91
N PHE A 134 8.82 9.26 16.16
CA PHE A 134 8.20 9.58 17.45
C PHE A 134 8.86 8.82 18.62
N SER A 135 9.19 7.54 18.41
CA SER A 135 9.93 6.74 19.40
C SER A 135 11.32 7.31 19.68
N VAL A 136 12.05 7.76 18.66
CA VAL A 136 13.37 8.41 18.84
C VAL A 136 13.23 9.71 19.64
N LEU A 137 12.23 10.55 19.33
CA LEU A 137 11.97 11.78 20.07
C LEU A 137 11.66 11.51 21.54
N LEU A 138 10.86 10.49 21.84
CA LEU A 138 10.56 10.06 23.22
C LEU A 138 11.80 9.56 23.95
N ALA A 139 12.71 8.85 23.28
CA ALA A 139 13.97 8.39 23.86
C ALA A 139 14.89 9.58 24.24
N TRP A 140 15.00 10.59 23.39
CA TRP A 140 15.72 11.83 23.71
C TRP A 140 15.08 12.57 24.89
N LEU A 141 13.75 12.68 24.89
CA LEU A 141 12.99 13.31 25.98
C LEU A 141 13.28 12.61 27.32
N LEU A 142 13.25 11.28 27.32
CA LEU A 142 13.58 10.45 28.48
C LEU A 142 15.00 10.72 28.99
N ALA A 143 16.00 10.72 28.10
CA ALA A 143 17.39 10.97 28.46
C ALA A 143 17.62 12.38 29.04
N ILE A 144 16.99 13.41 28.46
CA ILE A 144 17.07 14.80 28.93
C ILE A 144 16.49 14.92 30.34
N PHE A 145 15.28 14.40 30.56
CA PHE A 145 14.64 14.50 31.87
C PHE A 145 15.31 13.63 32.94
N TRP A 146 15.88 12.48 32.55
CA TRP A 146 16.75 11.70 33.44
C TRP A 146 17.99 12.49 33.86
N GLY A 147 18.61 13.23 32.93
CA GLY A 147 19.71 14.15 33.22
C GLY A 147 19.31 15.25 34.21
N PHE A 148 18.16 15.90 33.99
CA PHE A 148 17.64 16.91 34.91
C PHE A 148 17.27 16.35 36.28
N TYR A 149 16.65 15.18 36.34
CA TYR A 149 16.38 14.47 37.60
C TYR A 149 17.67 14.25 38.41
N SER A 150 18.74 13.85 37.72
CA SER A 150 20.02 13.50 38.35
C SER A 150 20.78 14.72 38.89
N LYS A 151 20.69 15.87 38.20
CA LYS A 151 21.44 17.09 38.56
C LYS A 151 20.69 18.01 39.53
N ASN A 152 19.37 17.96 39.58
CA ASN A 152 18.58 18.88 40.39
C ASN A 152 18.53 18.48 41.88
N LYS A 153 18.76 19.47 42.76
CA LYS A 153 18.69 19.31 44.23
C LYS A 153 17.34 19.74 44.82
N ILE A 154 16.53 20.50 44.07
CA ILE A 154 15.22 20.98 44.53
C ILE A 154 14.22 19.81 44.56
N PRO A 155 13.61 19.48 45.72
CA PRO A 155 12.76 18.29 45.85
C PRO A 155 11.56 18.25 44.89
N LEU A 156 10.87 19.38 44.72
CA LEU A 156 9.69 19.47 43.84
C LEU A 156 10.05 19.23 42.37
N ALA A 157 11.07 19.94 41.87
CA ALA A 157 11.56 19.78 40.49
C ALA A 157 12.03 18.35 40.22
N LYS A 158 12.74 17.73 41.18
CA LYS A 158 13.19 16.34 41.07
C LYS A 158 12.03 15.35 40.95
N ARG A 159 10.94 15.54 41.71
CA ARG A 159 9.72 14.71 41.58
C ARG A 159 9.06 14.87 40.21
N ILE A 160 8.96 16.11 39.71
CA ILE A 160 8.38 16.39 38.39
C ILE A 160 9.20 15.68 37.29
N TYR A 161 10.52 15.84 37.27
CA TYR A 161 11.36 15.18 36.27
C TYR A 161 11.28 13.65 36.35
N PHE A 162 11.24 13.09 37.56
CA PHE A 162 11.06 11.65 37.75
C PHE A 162 9.75 11.14 37.16
N VAL A 163 8.63 11.83 37.42
CA VAL A 163 7.33 11.46 36.85
C VAL A 163 7.34 11.58 35.33
N ILE A 164 7.90 12.66 34.78
CA ILE A 164 8.00 12.84 33.32
C ILE A 164 8.84 11.72 32.69
N THR A 165 9.97 11.32 33.29
CA THR A 165 10.79 10.21 32.80
C THR A 165 10.04 8.88 32.80
N ILE A 166 9.26 8.59 33.85
CA ILE A 166 8.43 7.36 33.89
C ILE A 166 7.36 7.40 32.80
N VAL A 167 6.64 8.52 32.69
CA VAL A 167 5.58 8.69 31.70
C VAL A 167 6.13 8.58 30.28
N SER A 168 7.24 9.25 29.98
CA SER A 168 7.89 9.15 28.66
C SER A 168 8.38 7.73 28.36
N GLY A 169 8.84 6.99 29.37
CA GLY A 169 9.19 5.57 29.24
C GLY A 169 7.99 4.68 28.88
N LEU A 170 6.84 4.87 29.52
CA LEU A 170 5.61 4.13 29.20
C LEU A 170 5.12 4.44 27.78
N PHE A 171 5.14 5.71 27.38
CA PHE A 171 4.81 6.12 26.01
C PHE A 171 5.79 5.56 24.99
N LEU A 172 7.08 5.49 25.31
CA LEU A 172 8.10 4.90 24.45
C LEU A 172 7.83 3.41 24.20
N ILE A 173 7.56 2.64 25.25
CA ILE A 173 7.23 1.21 25.14
C ILE A 173 5.98 1.01 24.28
N SER A 174 4.96 1.84 24.48
CA SER A 174 3.71 1.79 23.71
C SER A 174 3.94 2.12 22.23
N SER A 175 4.72 3.16 21.95
CA SER A 175 5.10 3.59 20.60
C SER A 175 5.88 2.50 19.85
N ILE A 176 6.87 1.89 20.50
CA ILE A 176 7.64 0.77 19.92
C ILE A 176 6.73 -0.44 19.66
N SER A 177 5.84 -0.76 20.60
CA SER A 177 4.89 -1.88 20.44
C SER A 177 3.99 -1.68 19.22
N ILE A 178 3.46 -0.46 19.04
CA ILE A 178 2.66 -0.09 17.87
C ILE A 178 3.48 -0.22 16.57
N ALA A 179 4.72 0.28 16.57
CA ALA A 179 5.60 0.19 15.41
C ALA A 179 5.88 -1.27 15.00
N VAL A 180 6.12 -2.16 15.97
CA VAL A 180 6.32 -3.59 15.74
C VAL A 180 5.06 -4.26 15.21
N ILE A 181 3.90 -4.01 15.82
CA ILE A 181 2.62 -4.55 15.35
C ILE A 181 2.36 -4.10 13.90
N LYS A 182 2.57 -2.83 13.60
CA LYS A 182 2.38 -2.27 12.25
C LYS A 182 3.33 -2.92 11.24
N SER A 183 4.59 -3.13 11.61
CA SER A 183 5.58 -3.80 10.77
C SER A 183 5.20 -5.25 10.48
N LYS A 184 4.78 -6.01 11.49
CA LYS A 184 4.36 -7.41 11.33
C LYS A 184 3.14 -7.53 10.43
N ASN A 185 2.10 -6.75 10.72
CA ASN A 185 0.88 -6.73 9.92
C ASN A 185 1.19 -6.44 8.45
N THR A 186 2.04 -5.45 8.17
CA THR A 186 2.41 -5.08 6.79
C THR A 186 3.23 -6.16 6.09
N ALA A 187 4.12 -6.84 6.81
CA ALA A 187 4.98 -7.89 6.25
C ALA A 187 4.18 -9.15 5.88
N GLU A 188 3.23 -9.52 6.74
CA GLU A 188 2.42 -10.74 6.63
C GLU A 188 1.20 -10.58 5.71
N THR A 189 0.66 -9.37 5.56
CA THR A 189 -0.48 -9.16 4.67
C THR A 189 -0.03 -8.88 3.23
N THR A 190 -0.15 -9.87 2.36
CA THR A 190 0.02 -9.68 0.91
C THR A 190 -1.35 -9.74 0.24
N TYR A 191 -1.77 -8.64 -0.37
CA TYR A 191 -3.01 -8.59 -1.16
C TYR A 191 -2.69 -8.74 -2.64
N GLY A 192 -3.64 -9.26 -3.41
CA GLY A 192 -3.58 -9.34 -4.86
C GLY A 192 -4.96 -9.19 -5.49
N ILE A 193 -4.98 -8.96 -6.80
CA ILE A 193 -6.20 -8.95 -7.63
C ILE A 193 -6.20 -10.20 -8.50
N LEU A 194 -7.35 -10.88 -8.57
CA LEU A 194 -7.56 -12.05 -9.40
C LEU A 194 -7.83 -11.67 -10.86
N PHE A 195 -7.18 -12.35 -11.81
CA PHE A 195 -7.31 -12.11 -13.25
C PHE A 195 -8.07 -13.22 -13.99
N ASN A 196 -8.26 -14.39 -13.37
CA ASN A 196 -9.10 -15.44 -13.94
C ASN A 196 -10.53 -14.92 -14.08
N LYS A 197 -11.14 -15.13 -15.25
CA LYS A 197 -12.55 -14.78 -15.50
C LYS A 197 -13.48 -15.37 -14.44
N LYS A 198 -13.20 -16.62 -14.06
CA LYS A 198 -13.90 -17.36 -13.03
C LYS A 198 -12.96 -18.42 -12.44
N ILE A 199 -12.99 -18.60 -11.13
CA ILE A 199 -12.22 -19.63 -10.42
C ILE A 199 -13.04 -20.22 -9.27
N GLU A 200 -12.83 -21.50 -9.02
CA GLU A 200 -13.41 -22.24 -7.89
C GLU A 200 -12.53 -22.10 -6.66
N VAL A 201 -13.16 -21.83 -5.51
CA VAL A 201 -12.50 -21.78 -4.21
C VAL A 201 -12.87 -23.04 -3.43
N TRP A 202 -11.86 -23.83 -3.08
CA TRP A 202 -11.96 -25.15 -2.48
C TRP A 202 -11.73 -25.09 -0.97
N ALA A 203 -12.35 -25.99 -0.21
CA ALA A 203 -12.15 -26.08 1.24
C ALA A 203 -10.72 -26.51 1.61
N GLU A 204 -10.13 -27.38 0.81
CA GLU A 204 -8.80 -27.97 1.01
C GLU A 204 -7.99 -27.93 -0.30
N PRO A 205 -6.64 -28.03 -0.25
CA PRO A 205 -5.79 -28.00 -1.44
C PRO A 205 -5.78 -29.34 -2.18
N ASN A 206 -6.96 -29.85 -2.54
CA ASN A 206 -7.12 -31.06 -3.33
C ASN A 206 -8.40 -31.00 -4.18
N SER A 207 -8.37 -31.61 -5.36
CA SER A 207 -9.49 -31.55 -6.33
C SER A 207 -10.68 -32.45 -5.97
N ARG A 208 -10.68 -33.09 -4.79
CA ARG A 208 -11.82 -33.87 -4.28
C ARG A 208 -12.57 -33.14 -3.17
N ALA A 209 -12.04 -32.02 -2.69
CA ALA A 209 -12.66 -31.21 -1.65
C ALA A 209 -13.94 -30.56 -2.16
N GLU A 210 -14.77 -30.08 -1.24
CA GLU A 210 -15.94 -29.31 -1.60
C GLU A 210 -15.54 -27.92 -2.13
N VAL A 211 -16.21 -27.48 -3.20
CA VAL A 211 -16.13 -26.10 -3.70
C VAL A 211 -17.02 -25.22 -2.82
N LEU A 212 -16.41 -24.29 -2.09
CA LEU A 212 -17.10 -23.41 -1.16
C LEU A 212 -17.86 -22.28 -1.87
N PHE A 213 -17.22 -21.64 -2.84
CA PHE A 213 -17.79 -20.55 -3.63
C PHE A 213 -16.95 -20.29 -4.90
N LEU A 214 -17.48 -19.43 -5.76
CA LEU A 214 -16.85 -19.00 -7.00
C LEU A 214 -16.38 -17.56 -6.87
N LEU A 215 -15.23 -17.24 -7.45
CA LEU A 215 -14.72 -15.89 -7.59
C LEU A 215 -14.54 -15.55 -9.07
N HIS A 216 -14.58 -14.26 -9.38
CA HIS A 216 -14.42 -13.71 -10.71
C HIS A 216 -13.27 -12.69 -10.74
N GLU A 217 -12.92 -12.28 -11.95
CA GLU A 217 -11.86 -11.31 -12.19
C GLU A 217 -12.12 -9.99 -11.44
N GLY A 218 -11.05 -9.33 -11.00
CA GLY A 218 -11.13 -8.07 -10.26
C GLY A 218 -11.32 -8.24 -8.75
N THR A 219 -11.64 -9.45 -8.27
CA THR A 219 -11.78 -9.69 -6.83
C THR A 219 -10.46 -9.52 -6.11
N LYS A 220 -10.46 -8.65 -5.10
CA LYS A 220 -9.33 -8.41 -4.20
C LYS A 220 -9.26 -9.51 -3.15
N ILE A 221 -8.12 -10.18 -3.09
CA ILE A 221 -7.88 -11.31 -2.19
C ILE A 221 -6.64 -11.06 -1.33
N GLN A 222 -6.69 -11.51 -0.09
CA GLN A 222 -5.52 -11.65 0.77
C GLN A 222 -4.90 -13.02 0.53
N MET A 223 -3.63 -13.07 0.18
CA MET A 223 -2.85 -14.32 0.05
C MET A 223 -2.32 -14.71 1.43
N LEU A 224 -2.68 -15.90 1.90
CA LEU A 224 -2.34 -16.39 3.24
C LEU A 224 -1.18 -17.39 3.22
N ASP A 225 -1.24 -18.38 2.33
CA ASP A 225 -0.27 -19.47 2.26
C ASP A 225 -0.25 -20.08 0.85
N ALA A 226 0.82 -20.77 0.49
CA ALA A 226 0.97 -21.40 -0.82
C ALA A 226 1.48 -22.84 -0.68
N LEU A 227 0.85 -23.77 -1.40
CA LEU A 227 1.19 -25.18 -1.43
C LEU A 227 1.17 -25.71 -2.87
N GLN A 228 2.34 -25.87 -3.48
CA GLN A 228 2.48 -26.29 -4.88
C GLN A 228 1.66 -25.39 -5.83
N GLU A 229 0.64 -25.94 -6.50
CA GLU A 229 -0.27 -25.24 -7.42
C GLU A 229 -1.42 -24.53 -6.69
N TRP A 230 -1.53 -24.68 -5.37
CA TRP A 230 -2.61 -24.16 -4.56
C TRP A 230 -2.20 -22.91 -3.79
N GLN A 231 -3.07 -21.92 -3.78
CA GLN A 231 -2.91 -20.71 -3.00
C GLN A 231 -4.07 -20.60 -2.01
N LYS A 232 -3.75 -20.53 -0.71
CA LYS A 232 -4.73 -20.21 0.32
C LYS A 232 -5.00 -18.71 0.30
N ILE A 233 -6.27 -18.35 0.27
CA ILE A 233 -6.74 -16.98 0.15
C ILE A 233 -7.78 -16.65 1.21
N ARG A 234 -7.95 -15.36 1.48
CA ARG A 234 -9.06 -14.80 2.25
C ARG A 234 -9.65 -13.61 1.50
N ILE A 235 -10.97 -13.55 1.40
CA ILE A 235 -11.69 -12.44 0.76
C ILE A 235 -12.22 -11.45 1.81
N ALA A 236 -12.78 -10.32 1.36
CA ALA A 236 -13.16 -9.20 2.23
C ALA A 236 -14.25 -9.52 3.28
N ASN A 237 -15.09 -10.53 3.01
CA ASN A 237 -16.10 -11.03 3.96
C ASN A 237 -15.52 -12.00 5.01
N GLY A 238 -14.21 -12.25 4.98
CA GLY A 238 -13.50 -13.14 5.90
C GLY A 238 -13.50 -14.62 5.51
N SER A 239 -14.23 -15.02 4.47
CA SER A 239 -14.19 -16.40 3.99
C SER A 239 -12.79 -16.77 3.48
N GLU A 240 -12.37 -17.98 3.84
CA GLU A 240 -11.10 -18.57 3.43
C GLU A 240 -11.33 -19.77 2.52
N GLY A 241 -10.34 -20.04 1.68
CA GLY A 241 -10.28 -21.27 0.90
C GLY A 241 -9.05 -21.30 0.02
N TRP A 242 -8.99 -22.32 -0.84
CA TRP A 242 -7.86 -22.59 -1.71
C TRP A 242 -8.26 -22.40 -3.17
N ILE A 243 -7.44 -21.68 -3.92
CA ILE A 243 -7.56 -21.59 -5.38
C ILE A 243 -6.42 -22.38 -6.03
N LYS A 244 -6.71 -23.06 -7.13
CA LYS A 244 -5.73 -23.79 -7.92
C LYS A 244 -5.32 -22.96 -9.13
N GLU A 245 -4.02 -22.78 -9.35
CA GLU A 245 -3.48 -22.08 -10.54
C GLU A 245 -4.08 -20.67 -10.76
N GLY A 246 -4.34 -19.95 -9.66
CA GLY A 246 -4.89 -18.59 -9.73
C GLY A 246 -3.90 -17.60 -10.34
N GLU A 247 -4.32 -16.91 -11.40
CA GLU A 247 -3.64 -15.75 -11.96
C GLU A 247 -3.88 -14.54 -11.05
N VAL A 248 -3.00 -14.36 -10.08
CA VAL A 248 -3.11 -13.29 -9.08
C VAL A 248 -1.95 -12.32 -9.24
N ARG A 249 -2.24 -11.04 -9.48
CA ARG A 249 -1.21 -10.00 -9.46
C ARG A 249 -1.11 -9.37 -8.08
N SER A 250 0.08 -9.46 -7.51
CA SER A 250 0.36 -8.94 -6.17
C SER A 250 0.31 -7.41 -6.14
N LEU A 251 -0.36 -6.88 -5.12
CA LEU A 251 -0.36 -5.46 -4.81
C LEU A 251 0.89 -5.06 -4.01
N LYS A 252 1.75 -5.98 -3.57
CA LYS A 252 2.95 -5.69 -2.77
C LYS A 252 4.06 -5.07 -3.61
N GLY A 253 4.54 -3.89 -3.21
CA GLY A 253 5.61 -3.16 -3.91
C GLY A 253 5.17 -2.58 -5.27
N PHE A 254 6.09 -1.93 -5.98
CA PHE A 254 5.81 -1.31 -7.29
C PHE A 254 6.67 -1.88 -8.43
N LYS A 255 7.42 -2.95 -8.15
CA LYS A 255 8.32 -3.59 -9.11
C LYS A 255 7.59 -4.38 -10.20
#